data_AF-A0A1A2YVW1-F1
#
_entry.id   AF-A0A1A2YVW1-F1
#
_cell.length_a   1.000
_cell.length_b   1.000
_cell.length_c   1.000
_cell.angle_alpha   90.00
_cell.angle_beta   90.00
_cell.angle_gamma   90.00
#
_symmetry.space_group_name_H-M   'P 1'
#
loop_
_entity.id
_entity.type
_entity.pdbx_description
1 polymer ?
#
loop_
_entity_poly.entity_id
_entity_poly.type
_entity_poly.pdbx_seq_one_letter_code
_entity_poly.pdbx_strand_id
1 'polypeptide(L)'
;MSDGVVLRADIHYPVDPETGQPAAGPFPVLLSVTPYGKKAPPPAAQIGGGATPYLIKRGYIEVMVDVRGTGASGGSFEMLAAEQRQDGVDLVDWAATLPNSNGRVGMFGISYLAINQLFTAAAVGPDSPLKAIFPVMAAHDFYRDAAAMGGVPHLRTIRAYGAIYSLLNVVNPTLELLARGGHPRPRAGGLTAVRQRGRDQRRYFGPLVADAMSGGDVAYDEPFWDTLRPGDVLADIAANGVAVFLVGGWHDAFQRGEPLNYAGLQNAFAGRPNGAPMEPDQPLSERFQLMMGPWYHVSNFGGLHLNALQLRWFDHWLKDERAAAVSGSPFTFQAIGSSQWFHARDYPVAEAEPTRFYLSPDGHLTREAGQEECAVTLNYKSRGPMAGRSMEQWSLGMNSFMATQRGARIRYDLDNRRLQRGALTYTTEPFTSPALVVGPITLTLHAAANTTETLWVAHLDDVAPDGASRPLTQGALLGSHRALDPERTWYLPDGTVLRPHHFSTRAASQPVVPGEVTRYDVEIFPTAALIAPDHQLRLTLTTYDFPNLVPTKPARKALAGGSYQVHQGGPTPSHILIPLADPDTLT
;
A
#
# COMPACT_ATOMS: atom_id res chain seq x y z
N MET A 1 -25.88 15.35 2.46
CA MET A 1 -24.70 15.72 3.26
C MET A 1 -25.00 17.06 3.91
N SER A 2 -24.29 17.39 4.98
CA SER A 2 -24.43 18.60 5.79
C SER A 2 -24.33 19.89 4.96
N ASP A 3 -23.58 19.86 3.86
CA ASP A 3 -23.43 20.93 2.88
C ASP A 3 -24.53 20.97 1.78
N GLY A 4 -25.54 20.11 1.88
CA GLY A 4 -26.64 20.01 0.91
C GLY A 4 -26.36 19.15 -0.32
N VAL A 5 -25.14 18.61 -0.50
CA VAL A 5 -24.87 17.69 -1.61
C VAL A 5 -25.57 16.35 -1.37
N VAL A 6 -26.15 15.80 -2.44
CA VAL A 6 -26.85 14.52 -2.43
C VAL A 6 -25.93 13.43 -2.96
N LEU A 7 -25.57 12.49 -2.09
CA LEU A 7 -24.91 11.24 -2.47
C LEU A 7 -25.94 10.15 -2.78
N ARG A 8 -25.59 9.20 -3.65
CA ARG A 8 -26.47 8.11 -4.06
C ARG A 8 -26.01 6.79 -3.46
N ALA A 9 -26.94 6.13 -2.79
CA ALA A 9 -26.73 4.84 -2.15
C ALA A 9 -27.68 3.77 -2.71
N ASP A 10 -27.18 2.53 -2.74
CA ASP A 10 -28.01 1.33 -2.80
C ASP A 10 -28.02 0.69 -1.41
N ILE A 11 -29.20 0.29 -0.93
CA ILE A 11 -29.38 -0.34 0.38
C ILE A 11 -29.97 -1.73 0.18
N HIS A 12 -29.32 -2.74 0.76
CA HIS A 12 -29.74 -4.12 0.70
C HIS A 12 -30.12 -4.59 2.10
N TYR A 13 -31.37 -5.00 2.26
CA TYR A 13 -31.91 -5.51 3.52
C TYR A 13 -31.92 -7.04 3.53
N PRO A 14 -31.69 -7.68 4.70
CA PRO A 14 -32.01 -9.09 4.88
C PRO A 14 -33.51 -9.34 4.65
N VAL A 15 -33.82 -10.46 4.02
CA VAL A 15 -35.20 -10.95 3.83
C VAL A 15 -35.38 -12.28 4.53
N ASP A 16 -36.59 -12.53 4.99
CA ASP A 16 -37.01 -13.86 5.42
C ASP A 16 -36.98 -14.79 4.18
N PRO A 17 -36.25 -15.91 4.23
CA PRO A 17 -36.04 -16.76 3.07
C PRO A 17 -37.30 -17.52 2.63
N GLU A 18 -38.28 -17.69 3.52
CA GLU A 18 -39.53 -18.40 3.23
C GLU A 18 -40.55 -17.48 2.55
N THR A 19 -40.62 -16.22 2.99
CA THR A 19 -41.64 -15.26 2.55
C THR A 19 -41.13 -14.22 1.54
N GLY A 20 -39.81 -14.03 1.46
CA GLY A 20 -39.18 -12.97 0.67
C GLY A 20 -39.46 -11.55 1.19
N GLN A 21 -40.11 -11.41 2.35
CA GLN A 21 -40.39 -10.12 2.98
C GLN A 21 -39.17 -9.64 3.79
N PRO A 22 -39.05 -8.33 4.09
CA PRO A 22 -38.00 -7.83 4.97
C PRO A 22 -37.95 -8.60 6.29
N ALA A 23 -36.79 -9.10 6.68
CA ALA A 23 -36.64 -9.86 7.91
C ALA A 23 -36.87 -8.97 9.14
N ALA A 24 -37.39 -9.55 10.22
CA ALA A 24 -37.51 -8.86 11.50
C ALA A 24 -36.10 -8.60 12.06
N GLY A 25 -35.71 -7.32 12.10
CA GLY A 25 -34.45 -6.87 12.69
C GLY A 25 -34.53 -6.75 14.22
N PRO A 26 -33.69 -5.91 14.85
CA PRO A 26 -32.76 -4.95 14.23
C PRO A 26 -31.44 -5.61 13.77
N PHE A 27 -30.80 -5.04 12.74
CA PHE A 27 -29.56 -5.52 12.13
C PHE A 27 -28.47 -4.44 12.16
N PRO A 28 -27.20 -4.78 12.35
CA PRO A 28 -26.09 -3.86 12.09
C PRO A 28 -25.97 -3.48 10.61
N VAL A 29 -25.36 -2.33 10.35
CA VAL A 29 -25.16 -1.78 9.00
C VAL A 29 -23.70 -1.87 8.58
N LEU A 30 -23.44 -2.39 7.38
CA LEU A 30 -22.12 -2.37 6.73
C LEU A 30 -22.13 -1.35 5.60
N LEU A 31 -21.27 -0.34 5.71
CA LEU A 31 -21.14 0.78 4.79
C LEU A 31 -19.89 0.62 3.91
N SER A 32 -20.07 0.75 2.59
CA SER A 32 -19.00 0.87 1.62
C SER A 32 -19.16 2.15 0.80
N VAL A 33 -18.07 2.91 0.62
CA VAL A 33 -18.09 4.23 -0.05
C VAL A 33 -17.11 4.22 -1.21
N THR A 34 -17.63 4.07 -2.42
CA THR A 34 -16.84 3.72 -3.62
C THR A 34 -16.76 4.86 -4.63
N PRO A 35 -15.57 5.19 -5.18
CA PRO A 35 -15.44 6.08 -6.33
C PRO A 35 -15.60 5.36 -7.68
N TYR A 36 -15.76 4.03 -7.64
CA TYR A 36 -15.69 3.14 -8.81
C TYR A 36 -17.07 2.74 -9.36
N GLY A 37 -18.14 3.20 -8.71
CA GLY A 37 -19.53 2.93 -9.07
C GLY A 37 -20.10 1.67 -8.45
N LYS A 38 -21.16 1.86 -7.68
CA LYS A 38 -21.89 0.79 -6.98
C LYS A 38 -22.59 -0.27 -7.86
N LYS A 39 -22.57 -0.10 -9.19
CA LYS A 39 -23.15 -1.03 -10.18
C LYS A 39 -22.13 -1.65 -11.13
N ALA A 40 -20.83 -1.52 -10.86
CA ALA A 40 -19.81 -2.06 -11.75
C ALA A 40 -19.90 -3.60 -11.84
N PRO A 41 -19.90 -4.22 -13.04
CA PRO A 41 -19.93 -5.67 -13.18
C PRO A 41 -18.56 -6.28 -12.84
N PRO A 42 -18.48 -7.60 -12.56
CA PRO A 42 -17.20 -8.30 -12.47
C PRO A 42 -16.35 -8.11 -13.75
N PRO A 43 -15.01 -8.00 -13.66
CA PRO A 43 -14.19 -8.04 -12.44
C PRO A 43 -14.11 -6.69 -11.70
N ALA A 44 -14.64 -5.60 -12.26
CA ALA A 44 -14.57 -4.27 -11.65
C ALA A 44 -15.28 -4.23 -10.28
N ALA A 45 -16.29 -5.07 -10.03
CA ALA A 45 -16.91 -5.26 -8.72
C ALA A 45 -15.93 -5.69 -7.61
N GLN A 46 -14.83 -6.39 -7.94
CA GLN A 46 -13.85 -6.85 -6.93
C GLN A 46 -13.10 -5.69 -6.27
N ILE A 47 -12.92 -4.59 -7.00
CA ILE A 47 -12.28 -3.35 -6.51
C ILE A 47 -13.35 -2.30 -6.21
N GLY A 48 -14.44 -2.34 -6.97
CA GLY A 48 -15.46 -1.31 -7.05
C GLY A 48 -16.51 -1.36 -5.95
N GLY A 49 -16.52 -2.44 -5.16
CA GLY A 49 -17.63 -2.77 -4.30
C GLY A 49 -18.78 -3.41 -5.09
N GLY A 50 -19.66 -4.07 -4.34
CA GLY A 50 -20.82 -4.78 -4.83
C GLY A 50 -21.55 -5.36 -3.63
N ALA A 51 -22.86 -5.60 -3.77
CA ALA A 51 -23.61 -6.30 -2.73
C ALA A 51 -22.85 -7.57 -2.31
N THR A 52 -22.78 -7.83 -1.02
CA THR A 52 -22.17 -9.03 -0.44
C THR A 52 -23.28 -9.94 0.08
N PRO A 53 -23.93 -10.76 -0.78
CA PRO A 53 -25.02 -11.64 -0.35
C PRO A 53 -24.64 -12.54 0.83
N TYR A 54 -23.34 -12.85 0.98
CA TYR A 54 -22.84 -13.63 2.10
C TYR A 54 -23.12 -12.97 3.46
N LEU A 55 -22.90 -11.66 3.59
CA LEU A 55 -23.11 -10.90 4.82
C LEU A 55 -24.58 -10.52 4.99
N ILE A 56 -25.25 -10.11 3.91
CA ILE A 56 -26.69 -9.77 3.92
C ILE A 56 -27.54 -10.96 4.41
N LYS A 57 -27.27 -12.18 3.89
CA LYS A 57 -27.94 -13.41 4.34
C LYS A 57 -27.66 -13.79 5.79
N ARG A 58 -26.73 -13.11 6.46
CA ARG A 58 -26.33 -13.35 7.86
C ARG A 58 -26.71 -12.18 8.79
N GLY A 59 -27.70 -11.40 8.36
CA GLY A 59 -28.33 -10.38 9.20
C GLY A 59 -27.54 -9.06 9.24
N TYR A 60 -27.04 -8.62 8.09
CA TYR A 60 -26.47 -7.28 7.92
C TYR A 60 -27.28 -6.48 6.90
N ILE A 61 -27.55 -5.22 7.21
CA ILE A 61 -27.97 -4.23 6.20
C ILE A 61 -26.71 -3.78 5.49
N GLU A 62 -26.67 -3.84 4.16
CA GLU A 62 -25.52 -3.37 3.40
C GLU A 62 -25.86 -2.10 2.65
N VAL A 63 -25.05 -1.07 2.85
CA VAL A 63 -25.17 0.25 2.23
C VAL A 63 -23.96 0.49 1.36
N MET A 64 -24.18 0.77 0.09
CA MET A 64 -23.11 1.10 -0.86
C MET A 64 -23.36 2.46 -1.47
N VAL A 65 -22.39 3.37 -1.33
CA VAL A 65 -22.53 4.79 -1.67
C VAL A 65 -21.50 5.17 -2.74
N ASP A 66 -21.93 5.90 -3.77
CA ASP A 66 -20.99 6.53 -4.68
C ASP A 66 -20.39 7.78 -4.01
N VAL A 67 -19.06 7.87 -4.00
CA VAL A 67 -18.33 9.06 -3.53
C VAL A 67 -18.83 10.32 -4.25
N ARG A 68 -18.80 11.46 -3.56
CA ARG A 68 -19.04 12.79 -4.13
C ARG A 68 -18.36 12.98 -5.50
N GLY A 69 -19.12 13.48 -6.47
CA GLY A 69 -18.64 13.71 -7.83
C GLY A 69 -18.38 12.45 -8.66
N THR A 70 -18.79 11.27 -8.19
CA THR A 70 -18.68 9.99 -8.92
C THR A 70 -20.03 9.29 -9.09
N GLY A 71 -20.10 8.33 -10.01
CA GLY A 71 -21.31 7.53 -10.24
C GLY A 71 -22.56 8.39 -10.46
N ALA A 72 -23.55 8.23 -9.59
CA ALA A 72 -24.78 9.03 -9.60
C ALA A 72 -24.85 10.12 -8.52
N SER A 73 -23.81 10.24 -7.68
CA SER A 73 -23.71 11.28 -6.66
C SER A 73 -23.50 12.68 -7.25
N GLY A 74 -23.99 13.70 -6.53
CA GLY A 74 -23.73 15.11 -6.83
C GLY A 74 -22.34 15.57 -6.39
N GLY A 75 -22.04 16.85 -6.56
CA GLY A 75 -20.76 17.47 -6.18
C GLY A 75 -19.63 17.27 -7.21
N SER A 76 -18.42 17.66 -6.81
CA SER A 76 -17.16 17.53 -7.57
C SER A 76 -16.24 16.50 -6.93
N PHE A 77 -15.49 15.78 -7.76
CA PHE A 77 -14.55 14.76 -7.28
C PHE A 77 -13.18 15.40 -7.03
N GLU A 78 -12.71 15.29 -5.80
CA GLU A 78 -11.33 15.51 -5.39
C GLU A 78 -10.93 14.35 -4.49
N MET A 79 -9.84 13.67 -4.82
CA MET A 79 -9.48 12.38 -4.20
C MET A 79 -9.25 12.56 -2.70
N LEU A 80 -10.07 11.88 -1.88
CA LEU A 80 -9.97 11.81 -0.41
C LEU A 80 -9.86 13.19 0.30
N ALA A 81 -10.42 14.23 -0.33
CA ALA A 81 -10.43 15.58 0.20
C ALA A 81 -11.21 15.68 1.53
N ALA A 82 -11.02 16.78 2.25
CA ALA A 82 -11.62 17.01 3.56
C ALA A 82 -13.16 16.85 3.56
N GLU A 83 -13.82 17.29 2.48
CA GLU A 83 -15.27 17.14 2.29
C GLU A 83 -15.70 15.67 2.29
N GLN A 84 -14.89 14.76 1.72
CA GLN A 84 -15.21 13.34 1.74
C GLN A 84 -15.07 12.73 3.13
N ARG A 85 -14.19 13.27 3.97
CA ARG A 85 -14.08 12.85 5.38
C ARG A 85 -15.34 13.22 6.14
N GLN A 86 -15.85 14.44 5.94
CA GLN A 86 -17.13 14.87 6.51
C GLN A 86 -18.31 14.08 5.94
N ASP A 87 -18.32 13.81 4.62
CA ASP A 87 -19.32 12.92 4.01
C ASP A 87 -19.31 11.54 4.69
N GLY A 88 -18.14 11.02 5.07
CA GLY A 88 -18.00 9.78 5.83
C GLY A 88 -18.72 9.82 7.18
N VAL A 89 -18.55 10.90 7.96
CA VAL A 89 -19.24 11.11 9.24
C VAL A 89 -20.75 11.17 9.03
N ASP A 90 -21.21 12.01 8.10
CA ASP A 90 -22.64 12.17 7.79
C ASP A 90 -23.28 10.84 7.34
N LEU A 91 -22.54 10.03 6.58
CA LEU A 91 -23.00 8.73 6.10
C LEU A 91 -23.08 7.69 7.22
N VAL A 92 -22.12 7.68 8.15
CA VAL A 92 -22.16 6.79 9.33
C VAL A 92 -23.39 7.09 10.18
N ASP A 93 -23.62 8.37 10.49
CA ASP A 93 -24.76 8.79 11.32
C ASP A 93 -26.09 8.49 10.62
N TRP A 94 -26.19 8.81 9.33
CA TRP A 94 -27.37 8.47 8.54
C TRP A 94 -27.61 6.96 8.47
N ALA A 95 -26.58 6.17 8.19
CA ALA A 95 -26.67 4.72 8.08
C ALA A 95 -27.18 4.08 9.38
N ALA A 96 -26.72 4.57 10.54
CA ALA A 96 -27.16 4.10 11.84
C ALA A 96 -28.67 4.26 12.08
N THR A 97 -29.32 5.22 11.41
CA THR A 97 -30.76 5.51 11.55
C THR A 97 -31.67 4.80 10.55
N LEU A 98 -31.11 3.95 9.68
CA LEU A 98 -31.92 3.23 8.69
C LEU A 98 -33.00 2.36 9.35
N PRO A 99 -34.17 2.18 8.70
CA PRO A 99 -35.20 1.25 9.19
C PRO A 99 -34.59 -0.13 9.49
N ASN A 100 -34.97 -0.73 10.63
CA ASN A 100 -34.44 -2.01 11.12
C ASN A 100 -32.92 -2.01 11.43
N SER A 101 -32.26 -0.85 11.52
CA SER A 101 -30.88 -0.76 12.03
C SER A 101 -30.84 -0.98 13.55
N ASN A 102 -29.77 -1.61 14.05
CA ASN A 102 -29.47 -1.70 15.49
C ASN A 102 -28.65 -0.49 16.01
N GLY A 103 -28.40 0.50 15.15
CA GLY A 103 -27.65 1.70 15.47
C GLY A 103 -26.13 1.53 15.42
N ARG A 104 -25.60 0.36 15.05
CA ARG A 104 -24.16 0.13 14.90
C ARG A 104 -23.76 0.02 13.43
N VAL A 105 -22.68 0.71 13.09
CA VAL A 105 -22.15 0.77 11.74
C VAL A 105 -20.75 0.18 11.72
N GLY A 106 -20.47 -0.56 10.66
CA GLY A 106 -19.14 -1.00 10.28
C GLY A 106 -18.85 -0.57 8.86
N MET A 107 -17.58 -0.44 8.51
CA MET A 107 -17.19 -0.15 7.13
C MET A 107 -16.26 -1.22 6.59
N PHE A 108 -16.29 -1.44 5.28
CA PHE A 108 -15.41 -2.40 4.61
C PHE A 108 -15.17 -2.02 3.15
N GLY A 109 -14.11 -2.58 2.59
CA GLY A 109 -13.76 -2.41 1.19
C GLY A 109 -12.26 -2.38 0.96
N ILE A 110 -11.89 -2.38 -0.33
CA ILE A 110 -10.51 -2.47 -0.80
C ILE A 110 -10.01 -1.16 -1.39
N SER A 111 -8.71 -0.91 -1.34
CA SER A 111 -8.04 0.19 -2.05
C SER A 111 -8.53 1.56 -1.56
N TYR A 112 -9.10 2.40 -2.44
CA TYR A 112 -9.70 3.67 -2.05
C TYR A 112 -10.76 3.53 -0.96
N LEU A 113 -11.59 2.48 -1.01
CA LEU A 113 -12.60 2.24 0.03
C LEU A 113 -11.91 1.99 1.37
N ALA A 114 -10.77 1.32 1.38
CA ALA A 114 -9.96 1.07 2.58
C ALA A 114 -9.33 2.34 3.13
N ILE A 115 -8.76 3.18 2.26
CA ILE A 115 -8.19 4.47 2.67
C ILE A 115 -9.28 5.41 3.20
N ASN A 116 -10.45 5.44 2.55
CA ASN A 116 -11.61 6.22 3.01
C ASN A 116 -12.10 5.78 4.40
N GLN A 117 -12.03 4.48 4.71
CA GLN A 117 -12.37 3.96 6.04
C GLN A 117 -11.49 4.56 7.13
N LEU A 118 -10.17 4.62 6.91
CA LEU A 118 -9.24 5.17 7.90
C LEU A 118 -9.54 6.64 8.18
N PHE A 119 -9.75 7.45 7.14
CA PHE A 119 -10.11 8.86 7.32
C PHE A 119 -11.49 9.04 7.97
N THR A 120 -12.47 8.21 7.63
CA THR A 120 -13.79 8.27 8.26
C THR A 120 -13.69 7.88 9.75
N ALA A 121 -12.97 6.81 10.08
CA ALA A 121 -12.77 6.35 11.45
C ALA A 121 -12.02 7.36 12.32
N ALA A 122 -11.16 8.19 11.73
CA ALA A 122 -10.52 9.30 12.41
C ALA A 122 -11.45 10.50 12.60
N ALA A 123 -12.27 10.81 11.59
CA ALA A 123 -13.12 12.00 11.59
C ALA A 123 -14.38 11.88 12.47
N VAL A 124 -14.80 10.65 12.79
CA VAL A 124 -15.88 10.43 13.76
C VAL A 124 -15.44 10.80 15.19
N GLY A 125 -16.37 10.81 16.14
CA GLY A 125 -16.06 10.93 17.57
C GLY A 125 -16.16 9.59 18.32
N PRO A 126 -15.74 9.52 19.61
CA PRO A 126 -15.76 8.29 20.40
C PRO A 126 -17.17 7.70 20.63
N ASP A 127 -18.20 8.56 20.61
CA ASP A 127 -19.60 8.14 20.75
C ASP A 127 -20.26 7.76 19.41
N SER A 128 -19.50 7.78 18.30
CA SER A 128 -20.02 7.51 16.96
C SER A 128 -20.64 6.12 16.83
N PRO A 129 -21.67 5.96 15.97
CA PRO A 129 -22.18 4.65 15.56
C PRO A 129 -21.13 3.72 14.92
N LEU A 130 -20.02 4.25 14.39
CA LEU A 130 -18.96 3.46 13.76
C LEU A 130 -18.16 2.67 14.81
N LYS A 131 -18.27 1.34 14.79
CA LYS A 131 -17.61 0.47 15.79
C LYS A 131 -16.44 -0.34 15.24
N ALA A 132 -16.46 -0.69 13.96
CA ALA A 132 -15.39 -1.47 13.35
C ALA A 132 -15.24 -1.20 11.85
N ILE A 133 -14.00 -1.25 11.36
CA ILE A 133 -13.65 -1.16 9.95
C ILE A 133 -12.81 -2.36 9.52
N PHE A 134 -12.89 -2.70 8.24
CA PHE A 134 -12.14 -3.79 7.60
C PHE A 134 -11.46 -3.28 6.31
N PRO A 135 -10.41 -2.44 6.44
CA PRO A 135 -9.63 -1.94 5.32
C PRO A 135 -8.77 -3.04 4.67
N VAL A 136 -8.91 -3.21 3.36
CA VAL A 136 -8.11 -4.14 2.55
C VAL A 136 -7.22 -3.35 1.59
N MET A 137 -5.90 -3.53 1.62
CA MET A 137 -4.92 -2.86 0.77
C MET A 137 -5.00 -1.33 0.88
N ALA A 138 -4.89 -0.81 2.09
CA ALA A 138 -4.86 0.62 2.42
C ALA A 138 -3.43 1.17 2.42
N ALA A 139 -3.26 2.37 1.87
CA ALA A 139 -2.04 3.16 2.03
C ALA A 139 -1.88 3.65 3.48
N HIS A 140 -0.64 3.94 3.85
CA HIS A 140 -0.28 4.73 5.03
C HIS A 140 0.08 6.16 4.63
N ASP A 141 0.81 6.30 3.53
CA ASP A 141 1.26 7.56 2.98
C ASP A 141 1.22 7.47 1.45
N PHE A 142 0.21 8.07 0.82
CA PHE A 142 0.00 7.90 -0.61
C PHE A 142 1.18 8.43 -1.45
N TYR A 143 1.93 9.44 -0.95
CA TYR A 143 3.12 9.94 -1.63
C TYR A 143 4.15 8.83 -1.77
N ARG A 144 4.50 8.17 -0.65
CA ARG A 144 5.57 7.16 -0.58
C ARG A 144 5.13 5.77 -1.01
N ASP A 145 3.86 5.44 -0.81
CA ASP A 145 3.35 4.10 -1.10
C ASP A 145 2.95 3.93 -2.57
N ALA A 146 2.52 5.00 -3.27
CA ALA A 146 2.02 4.88 -4.65
C ALA A 146 2.42 5.98 -5.63
N ALA A 147 2.59 7.23 -5.18
CA ALA A 147 2.87 8.33 -6.10
C ALA A 147 4.35 8.41 -6.50
N ALA A 148 5.25 8.16 -5.56
CA ALA A 148 6.69 8.22 -5.74
C ALA A 148 7.42 7.18 -4.86
N MET A 149 8.55 6.68 -5.36
CA MET A 149 9.47 5.82 -4.60
C MET A 149 10.81 6.54 -4.48
N GLY A 150 11.18 6.93 -3.26
CA GLY A 150 12.38 7.74 -2.96
C GLY A 150 12.52 8.99 -3.83
N GLY A 151 11.41 9.70 -4.05
CA GLY A 151 11.35 10.91 -4.88
C GLY A 151 11.18 10.66 -6.38
N VAL A 152 11.18 9.41 -6.85
CA VAL A 152 10.96 9.09 -8.27
C VAL A 152 9.48 8.83 -8.52
N PRO A 153 8.78 9.63 -9.37
CA PRO A 153 7.35 9.45 -9.55
C PRO A 153 6.97 8.19 -10.36
N HIS A 154 5.88 7.53 -9.95
CA HIS A 154 5.22 6.42 -10.65
C HIS A 154 4.29 6.92 -11.77
N LEU A 155 4.84 7.65 -12.74
CA LEU A 155 4.04 8.39 -13.73
C LEU A 155 3.09 7.52 -14.57
N ARG A 156 3.44 6.25 -14.82
CA ARG A 156 2.54 5.30 -15.49
C ARG A 156 1.37 4.92 -14.61
N THR A 157 1.62 4.65 -13.32
CA THR A 157 0.60 4.32 -12.33
C THR A 157 -0.35 5.51 -12.13
N ILE A 158 0.16 6.72 -11.95
CA ILE A 158 -0.66 7.94 -11.80
C ILE A 158 -1.57 8.13 -13.03
N ARG A 159 -1.03 7.94 -14.24
CA ARG A 159 -1.83 7.98 -15.48
C ARG A 159 -2.87 6.86 -15.53
N ALA A 160 -2.55 5.66 -15.06
CA ALA A 160 -3.47 4.53 -15.01
C ALA A 160 -4.63 4.80 -14.04
N TYR A 161 -4.35 5.34 -12.83
CA TYR A 161 -5.39 5.78 -11.90
C TYR A 161 -6.32 6.81 -12.55
N GLY A 162 -5.77 7.87 -13.16
CA GLY A 162 -6.58 8.89 -13.85
C GLY A 162 -7.44 8.32 -14.99
N ALA A 163 -6.92 7.33 -15.73
CA ALA A 163 -7.66 6.63 -16.79
C ALA A 163 -8.80 5.75 -16.23
N ILE A 164 -8.57 5.03 -15.14
CA ILE A 164 -9.58 4.20 -14.46
C ILE A 164 -10.73 5.09 -13.95
N TYR A 165 -10.42 6.17 -13.23
CA TYR A 165 -11.46 7.09 -12.77
C TYR A 165 -12.23 7.68 -13.95
N SER A 166 -11.54 8.14 -15.00
CA SER A 166 -12.21 8.68 -16.19
C SER A 166 -13.14 7.66 -16.87
N LEU A 167 -12.72 6.40 -16.98
CA LEU A 167 -13.51 5.32 -17.58
C LEU A 167 -14.75 5.01 -16.74
N LEU A 168 -14.56 4.78 -15.44
CA LEU A 168 -15.66 4.39 -14.54
C LEU A 168 -16.72 5.48 -14.44
N ASN A 169 -16.33 6.75 -14.55
CA ASN A 169 -17.28 7.85 -14.58
C ASN A 169 -18.14 7.95 -15.84
N VAL A 170 -17.74 7.31 -16.94
CA VAL A 170 -18.58 7.15 -18.14
C VAL A 170 -19.44 5.90 -18.05
N VAL A 171 -18.88 4.80 -17.55
CA VAL A 171 -19.53 3.48 -17.51
C VAL A 171 -20.66 3.44 -16.47
N ASN A 172 -20.43 3.96 -15.26
CA ASN A 172 -21.37 3.79 -14.14
C ASN A 172 -22.71 4.50 -14.34
N PRO A 173 -22.78 5.77 -14.80
CA PRO A 173 -24.06 6.41 -15.08
C PRO A 173 -24.85 5.70 -16.19
N THR A 174 -24.14 5.07 -17.15
CA THR A 174 -24.76 4.29 -18.23
C THR A 174 -25.35 2.99 -17.71
N LEU A 175 -24.63 2.26 -16.84
CA LEU A 175 -25.13 1.04 -16.20
C LEU A 175 -26.32 1.33 -15.28
N GLU A 176 -26.30 2.44 -14.53
CA GLU A 176 -27.44 2.84 -13.72
C GLU A 176 -28.67 3.24 -14.52
N LEU A 177 -28.50 3.79 -15.72
CA LEU A 177 -29.60 4.09 -16.64
C LEU A 177 -30.30 2.82 -17.13
N LEU A 178 -29.53 1.74 -17.34
CA LEU A 178 -30.01 0.45 -17.83
C LEU A 178 -30.59 -0.43 -16.72
N ALA A 179 -30.02 -0.39 -15.51
CA ALA A 179 -30.49 -1.13 -14.33
C ALA A 179 -31.51 -0.30 -13.52
N ARG A 180 -32.78 -0.35 -13.93
CA ARG A 180 -33.89 0.33 -13.22
C ARG A 180 -34.19 -0.36 -11.89
N GLY A 181 -34.07 0.36 -10.78
CA GLY A 181 -34.64 -0.04 -9.49
C GLY A 181 -36.09 0.43 -9.32
N GLY A 182 -36.75 0.03 -8.23
CA GLY A 182 -38.18 0.29 -7.97
C GLY A 182 -38.56 1.72 -7.54
N HIS A 183 -37.59 2.62 -7.32
CA HIS A 183 -37.87 4.00 -6.88
C HIS A 183 -37.79 5.02 -8.04
N PRO A 184 -38.70 6.02 -8.08
CA PRO A 184 -38.62 7.12 -9.04
C PRO A 184 -37.33 7.92 -8.80
N ARG A 185 -36.46 7.94 -9.81
CA ARG A 185 -35.19 8.67 -9.75
C ARG A 185 -35.35 10.04 -10.39
N PRO A 186 -34.83 11.14 -9.79
CA PRO A 186 -34.38 12.26 -10.59
C PRO A 186 -33.34 11.70 -11.58
N ARG A 187 -33.50 11.94 -12.88
CA ARG A 187 -32.45 11.60 -13.88
C ARG A 187 -31.14 12.13 -13.29
N ALA A 188 -30.08 11.32 -13.18
CA ALA A 188 -28.79 11.68 -12.62
C ALA A 188 -28.10 12.78 -13.47
N GLY A 189 -28.71 13.97 -13.48
CA GLY A 189 -28.56 15.10 -14.40
C GLY A 189 -28.54 14.78 -15.91
N GLY A 190 -28.86 13.54 -16.32
CA GLY A 190 -28.79 13.10 -17.71
C GLY A 190 -27.37 13.13 -18.29
N LEU A 191 -27.26 13.05 -19.62
CA LEU A 191 -25.97 13.08 -20.34
C LEU A 191 -25.13 14.33 -20.00
N THR A 192 -25.78 15.44 -19.69
CA THR A 192 -25.14 16.72 -19.34
C THR A 192 -24.34 16.62 -18.04
N ALA A 193 -24.89 16.01 -16.98
CA ALA A 193 -24.17 15.87 -15.71
C ALA A 193 -23.04 14.84 -15.79
N VAL A 194 -23.20 13.76 -16.56
CA VAL A 194 -22.10 12.83 -16.86
C VAL A 194 -20.95 13.55 -17.57
N ARG A 195 -21.27 14.38 -18.57
CA ARG A 195 -20.28 15.23 -19.27
C ARG A 195 -19.61 16.22 -18.33
N GLN A 196 -20.34 16.82 -17.40
CA GLN A 196 -19.78 17.75 -16.41
C GLN A 196 -18.81 17.04 -15.46
N ARG A 197 -19.21 15.93 -14.83
CA ARG A 197 -18.32 15.14 -13.95
C ARG A 197 -17.04 14.69 -14.65
N GLY A 198 -17.15 14.21 -15.88
CA GLY A 198 -15.98 13.85 -16.68
C GLY A 198 -15.06 15.04 -16.99
N ARG A 199 -15.59 16.27 -17.10
CA ARG A 199 -14.75 17.48 -17.20
C ARG A 199 -14.06 17.79 -15.87
N ASP A 200 -14.78 17.71 -14.76
CA ASP A 200 -14.24 18.03 -13.44
C ASP A 200 -13.12 17.07 -13.03
N GLN A 201 -13.25 15.78 -13.35
CA GLN A 201 -12.17 14.80 -13.11
C GLN A 201 -10.96 14.98 -13.99
N ARG A 202 -11.15 15.35 -15.27
CA ARG A 202 -10.01 15.71 -16.13
C ARG A 202 -9.31 16.97 -15.63
N ARG A 203 -10.06 17.91 -15.06
CA ARG A 203 -9.51 19.12 -14.41
C ARG A 203 -8.75 18.79 -13.12
N TYR A 204 -9.09 17.69 -12.45
CA TYR A 204 -8.32 17.19 -11.31
C TYR A 204 -7.02 16.49 -11.75
N PHE A 205 -7.11 15.36 -12.46
CA PHE A 205 -5.92 14.53 -12.75
C PHE A 205 -4.97 15.13 -13.82
N GLY A 206 -5.50 15.88 -14.79
CA GLY A 206 -4.70 16.43 -15.88
C GLY A 206 -3.59 17.36 -15.40
N PRO A 207 -3.93 18.43 -14.64
CA PRO A 207 -2.96 19.32 -14.02
C PRO A 207 -1.99 18.60 -13.07
N LEU A 208 -2.47 17.68 -12.23
CA LEU A 208 -1.61 16.92 -11.31
C LEU A 208 -0.51 16.13 -12.03
N VAL A 209 -0.86 15.44 -13.12
CA VAL A 209 0.14 14.70 -13.92
C VAL A 209 1.12 15.65 -14.58
N ALA A 210 0.65 16.78 -15.12
CA ALA A 210 1.51 17.76 -15.76
C ALA A 210 2.49 18.39 -14.75
N ASP A 211 1.98 18.71 -13.56
CA ASP A 211 2.73 19.28 -12.45
C ASP A 211 3.85 18.32 -11.97
N ALA A 212 3.50 17.07 -11.62
CA ALA A 212 4.47 16.02 -11.28
C ALA A 212 5.56 15.87 -12.36
N MET A 213 5.17 15.78 -13.63
CA MET A 213 6.10 15.60 -14.75
C MET A 213 7.09 16.76 -14.91
N SER A 214 6.66 17.96 -14.55
CA SER A 214 7.46 19.18 -14.65
C SER A 214 8.36 19.41 -13.43
N GLY A 215 8.20 18.64 -12.35
CA GLY A 215 8.88 18.90 -11.07
C GLY A 215 8.18 19.97 -10.23
N GLY A 216 6.86 20.11 -10.41
CA GLY A 216 5.99 20.96 -9.59
C GLY A 216 5.76 20.37 -8.21
N ASP A 217 4.79 20.90 -7.47
CA ASP A 217 4.62 20.62 -6.04
C ASP A 217 4.24 19.16 -5.78
N VAL A 218 3.45 18.56 -6.66
CA VAL A 218 3.04 17.15 -6.47
C VAL A 218 4.13 16.15 -6.85
N ALA A 219 5.32 16.61 -7.28
CA ALA A 219 6.51 15.76 -7.37
C ALA A 219 7.24 15.59 -6.02
N TYR A 220 6.95 16.46 -5.06
CA TYR A 220 7.56 16.52 -3.74
C TYR A 220 6.51 16.21 -2.66
N ASP A 221 6.95 15.86 -1.45
CA ASP A 221 6.08 15.64 -0.29
C ASP A 221 5.63 16.98 0.32
N GLU A 222 4.81 17.71 -0.43
CA GLU A 222 4.27 19.03 -0.07
C GLU A 222 2.83 18.91 0.48
N PRO A 223 2.22 20.00 1.03
CA PRO A 223 0.94 19.94 1.73
C PRO A 223 -0.24 19.30 0.98
N PHE A 224 -0.16 19.20 -0.35
CA PHE A 224 -1.12 18.42 -1.14
C PHE A 224 -1.22 16.95 -0.66
N TRP A 225 -0.12 16.34 -0.24
CA TRP A 225 -0.10 14.93 0.17
C TRP A 225 -0.60 14.69 1.60
N ASP A 226 -0.65 15.73 2.45
CA ASP A 226 -1.19 15.64 3.81
C ASP A 226 -2.66 15.20 3.81
N THR A 227 -3.43 15.60 2.80
CA THR A 227 -4.83 15.16 2.66
C THR A 227 -4.95 13.68 2.27
N LEU A 228 -3.85 13.06 1.85
CA LEU A 228 -3.75 11.69 1.34
C LEU A 228 -2.87 10.79 2.24
N ARG A 229 -2.61 11.20 3.50
CA ARG A 229 -1.75 10.48 4.44
C ARG A 229 -2.54 9.88 5.62
N PRO A 230 -3.09 8.65 5.51
CA PRO A 230 -3.74 7.96 6.63
C PRO A 230 -2.88 7.84 7.89
N GLY A 231 -1.55 7.77 7.74
CA GLY A 231 -0.61 7.72 8.85
C GLY A 231 -0.78 8.85 9.85
N ASP A 232 -1.17 10.04 9.39
CA ASP A 232 -1.32 11.23 10.26
C ASP A 232 -2.59 11.17 11.11
N VAL A 233 -3.56 10.29 10.81
CA VAL A 233 -4.87 10.24 11.50
C VAL A 233 -5.07 8.98 12.35
N LEU A 234 -4.07 8.09 12.43
CA LEU A 234 -4.20 6.81 13.15
C LEU A 234 -4.45 7.00 14.66
N ALA A 235 -3.90 8.06 15.26
CA ALA A 235 -4.10 8.36 16.67
C ALA A 235 -5.57 8.70 16.97
N ASP A 236 -6.22 9.43 16.08
CA ASP A 236 -7.64 9.78 16.20
C ASP A 236 -8.53 8.53 16.11
N ILE A 237 -8.21 7.58 15.21
CA ILE A 237 -8.92 6.29 15.11
C ILE A 237 -8.86 5.53 16.44
N ALA A 238 -7.68 5.47 17.05
CA ALA A 238 -7.50 4.81 18.34
C ALA A 238 -8.26 5.53 19.46
N ALA A 239 -8.21 6.86 19.49
CA ALA A 239 -8.94 7.68 20.45
C ALA A 239 -10.48 7.54 20.32
N ASN A 240 -10.98 7.36 19.10
CA ASN A 240 -12.38 7.11 18.80
C ASN A 240 -12.84 5.69 19.15
N GLY A 241 -11.92 4.78 19.53
CA GLY A 241 -12.26 3.41 19.91
C GLY A 241 -12.79 2.56 18.76
N VAL A 242 -12.49 2.90 17.51
CA VAL A 242 -12.91 2.13 16.33
C VAL A 242 -11.98 0.94 16.14
N ALA A 243 -12.53 -0.27 16.04
CA ALA A 243 -11.72 -1.46 15.76
C ALA A 243 -11.32 -1.52 14.27
N VAL A 244 -10.05 -1.86 13.98
CA VAL A 244 -9.48 -1.92 12.63
C VAL A 244 -8.90 -3.32 12.35
N PHE A 245 -9.40 -3.98 11.31
CA PHE A 245 -8.79 -5.18 10.75
C PHE A 245 -8.17 -4.88 9.39
N LEU A 246 -6.83 -4.76 9.36
CA LEU A 246 -6.05 -4.50 8.15
C LEU A 246 -5.79 -5.81 7.39
N VAL A 247 -5.92 -5.77 6.06
CA VAL A 247 -5.54 -6.89 5.19
C VAL A 247 -4.68 -6.37 4.04
N GLY A 248 -3.40 -6.71 4.02
CA GLY A 248 -2.45 -6.26 3.02
C GLY A 248 -1.76 -7.38 2.26
N GLY A 249 -0.88 -7.01 1.33
CA GLY A 249 -0.16 -7.97 0.49
C GLY A 249 1.31 -7.61 0.29
N TRP A 250 2.20 -8.59 0.38
CA TRP A 250 3.63 -8.44 0.08
C TRP A 250 3.91 -8.20 -1.40
N HIS A 251 2.94 -8.46 -2.27
CA HIS A 251 3.03 -8.11 -3.68
C HIS A 251 2.29 -6.81 -4.06
N ASP A 252 1.61 -6.19 -3.09
CA ASP A 252 0.73 -5.05 -3.30
C ASP A 252 1.46 -3.73 -3.59
N ALA A 253 0.75 -2.77 -4.18
CA ALA A 253 1.25 -1.40 -4.33
C ALA A 253 1.47 -0.74 -2.96
N PHE A 254 0.57 -0.98 -1.99
CA PHE A 254 0.63 -0.44 -0.63
C PHE A 254 1.35 -1.39 0.35
N GLN A 255 2.24 -2.27 -0.13
CA GLN A 255 2.97 -3.25 0.70
C GLN A 255 3.67 -2.62 1.92
N ARG A 256 4.08 -1.35 1.81
CA ARG A 256 4.72 -0.58 2.86
C ARG A 256 3.72 -0.07 3.91
N GLY A 257 2.51 0.28 3.49
CA GLY A 257 1.57 1.03 4.33
C GLY A 257 0.93 0.20 5.43
N GLU A 258 0.56 -1.05 5.14
CA GLU A 258 -0.23 -1.88 6.07
C GLU A 258 0.52 -2.20 7.38
N PRO A 259 1.80 -2.62 7.36
CA PRO A 259 2.57 -2.78 8.60
C PRO A 259 2.77 -1.47 9.38
N LEU A 260 2.89 -0.33 8.69
CA LEU A 260 3.02 0.99 9.34
C LEU A 260 1.71 1.47 9.95
N ASN A 261 0.57 1.18 9.31
CA ASN A 261 -0.75 1.44 9.87
C ASN A 261 -0.98 0.61 11.14
N TYR A 262 -0.62 -0.67 11.11
CA TYR A 262 -0.68 -1.55 12.28
C TYR A 262 0.17 -1.01 13.44
N ALA A 263 1.45 -0.72 13.17
CA ALA A 263 2.37 -0.17 14.17
C ALA A 263 1.84 1.15 14.74
N GLY A 264 1.36 2.05 13.90
CA GLY A 264 0.85 3.36 14.32
C GLY A 264 -0.40 3.28 15.19
N LEU A 265 -1.33 2.36 14.88
CA LEU A 265 -2.53 2.13 15.69
C LEU A 265 -2.18 1.52 17.06
N GLN A 266 -1.30 0.51 17.10
CA GLN A 266 -0.86 -0.09 18.36
C GLN A 266 -0.06 0.91 19.22
N ASN A 267 0.80 1.72 18.59
CA ASN A 267 1.54 2.78 19.28
C ASN A 267 0.60 3.83 19.88
N ALA A 268 -0.37 4.30 19.11
CA ALA A 268 -1.35 5.27 19.61
C ALA A 268 -2.11 4.73 20.82
N PHE A 269 -2.50 3.45 20.80
CA PHE A 269 -3.10 2.79 21.96
C PHE A 269 -2.17 2.69 23.16
N ALA A 270 -0.89 2.40 22.93
CA ALA A 270 0.13 2.37 23.97
C ALA A 270 0.58 3.78 24.44
N GLY A 271 -0.02 4.87 23.94
CA GLY A 271 0.36 6.24 24.28
C GLY A 271 1.70 6.69 23.68
N ARG A 272 2.14 6.04 22.59
CA ARG A 272 3.38 6.32 21.87
C ARG A 272 3.11 7.09 20.57
N PRO A 273 4.10 7.81 20.02
CA PRO A 273 4.00 8.39 18.69
C PRO A 273 3.68 7.31 17.64
N ASN A 274 2.63 7.53 16.84
CA ASN A 274 2.20 6.61 15.78
C ASN A 274 3.29 6.36 14.71
N GLY A 275 4.21 7.30 14.48
CA GLY A 275 5.32 7.16 13.53
C GLY A 275 6.52 6.35 14.04
N ALA A 276 6.58 6.00 15.33
CA ALA A 276 7.69 5.26 15.94
C ALA A 276 7.63 3.75 15.61
N PRO A 277 8.73 2.99 15.77
CA PRO A 277 8.64 1.54 15.80
C PRO A 277 7.90 1.08 17.07
N MET A 278 7.20 -0.05 16.99
CA MET A 278 6.65 -0.70 18.19
C MET A 278 7.77 -1.16 19.12
N GLU A 279 7.52 -1.15 20.42
CA GLU A 279 8.37 -1.82 21.41
C GLU A 279 7.89 -3.27 21.63
N PRO A 280 8.80 -4.25 21.75
CA PRO A 280 8.45 -5.68 21.84
C PRO A 280 7.42 -6.04 22.93
N ASP A 281 7.44 -5.33 24.06
CA ASP A 281 6.57 -5.60 25.22
C ASP A 281 5.47 -4.55 25.43
N GLN A 282 5.23 -3.68 24.45
CA GLN A 282 4.21 -2.65 24.61
C GLN A 282 2.80 -3.26 24.71
N PRO A 283 1.86 -2.62 25.44
CA PRO A 283 0.47 -3.06 25.47
C PRO A 283 -0.13 -3.12 24.06
N LEU A 284 -0.84 -4.21 23.77
CA LEU A 284 -1.51 -4.43 22.49
C LEU A 284 -3.03 -4.37 22.67
N SER A 285 -3.70 -3.81 21.68
CA SER A 285 -5.15 -3.81 21.60
C SER A 285 -5.64 -4.88 20.64
N GLU A 286 -6.62 -5.67 21.06
CA GLU A 286 -7.34 -6.63 20.18
C GLU A 286 -8.12 -5.92 19.07
N ARG A 287 -8.32 -4.61 19.21
CA ARG A 287 -9.00 -3.76 18.23
C ARG A 287 -8.18 -3.58 16.96
N PHE A 288 -6.87 -3.80 16.99
CA PHE A 288 -6.01 -3.59 15.83
C PHE A 288 -5.36 -4.90 15.42
N GLN A 289 -5.77 -5.40 14.25
CA GLN A 289 -5.24 -6.63 13.68
C GLN A 289 -4.74 -6.39 12.27
N LEU A 290 -3.73 -7.14 11.86
CA LEU A 290 -3.11 -7.13 10.54
C LEU A 290 -2.98 -8.55 10.00
N MET A 291 -3.48 -8.75 8.78
CA MET A 291 -3.23 -9.94 8.00
C MET A 291 -2.48 -9.61 6.72
N MET A 292 -1.34 -10.25 6.48
CA MET A 292 -0.56 -10.08 5.26
C MET A 292 -0.39 -11.41 4.51
N GLY A 293 -0.33 -11.37 3.18
CA GLY A 293 0.00 -12.56 2.40
C GLY A 293 0.72 -12.22 1.10
N PRO A 294 1.18 -13.22 0.32
CA PRO A 294 1.85 -13.02 -0.96
C PRO A 294 0.85 -12.65 -2.06
N TRP A 295 0.10 -11.57 -1.83
CA TRP A 295 -1.05 -11.16 -2.64
C TRP A 295 -0.74 -9.85 -3.37
N TYR A 296 -1.23 -9.76 -4.59
CA TYR A 296 -1.36 -8.51 -5.31
C TYR A 296 -2.67 -7.82 -4.94
N HIS A 297 -2.76 -6.52 -5.24
CA HIS A 297 -3.94 -5.67 -5.06
C HIS A 297 -5.24 -6.32 -5.54
N VAL A 298 -5.19 -6.93 -6.73
CA VAL A 298 -6.30 -7.68 -7.31
C VAL A 298 -5.86 -9.13 -7.47
N SER A 299 -6.22 -9.96 -6.49
CA SER A 299 -5.93 -11.40 -6.49
C SER A 299 -7.02 -12.18 -5.77
N ASN A 300 -6.91 -13.50 -5.74
CA ASN A 300 -7.83 -14.36 -4.99
C ASN A 300 -7.40 -14.57 -3.52
N PHE A 301 -6.43 -13.78 -3.02
CA PHE A 301 -5.91 -13.86 -1.65
C PHE A 301 -5.48 -15.28 -1.24
N GLY A 302 -4.91 -16.06 -2.17
CA GLY A 302 -4.50 -17.44 -1.90
C GLY A 302 -5.66 -18.39 -1.55
N GLY A 303 -6.91 -18.02 -1.87
CA GLY A 303 -8.12 -18.77 -1.49
C GLY A 303 -8.69 -18.38 -0.13
N LEU A 304 -8.14 -17.35 0.53
CA LEU A 304 -8.67 -16.84 1.80
C LEU A 304 -10.14 -16.41 1.65
N HIS A 305 -11.00 -16.93 2.53
CA HIS A 305 -12.41 -16.56 2.59
C HIS A 305 -12.60 -15.22 3.33
N LEU A 306 -12.24 -14.10 2.69
CA LEU A 306 -12.33 -12.76 3.29
C LEU A 306 -13.71 -12.46 3.90
N ASN A 307 -14.80 -12.84 3.23
CA ASN A 307 -16.15 -12.60 3.76
C ASN A 307 -16.43 -13.36 5.06
N ALA A 308 -15.81 -14.52 5.29
CA ALA A 308 -15.95 -15.27 6.53
C ALA A 308 -15.17 -14.59 7.68
N LEU A 309 -14.02 -14.00 7.36
CA LEU A 309 -13.23 -13.21 8.31
C LEU A 309 -13.92 -11.89 8.67
N GLN A 310 -14.46 -11.18 7.67
CA GLN A 310 -15.31 -10.00 7.86
C GLN A 310 -16.53 -10.31 8.72
N LEU A 311 -17.21 -11.42 8.47
CA LEU A 311 -18.34 -11.87 9.28
C LEU A 311 -17.96 -11.99 10.75
N ARG A 312 -16.87 -12.72 11.04
CA ARG A 312 -16.38 -12.89 12.42
C ARG A 312 -16.04 -11.56 13.08
N TRP A 313 -15.32 -10.70 12.36
CA TRP A 313 -14.93 -9.38 12.83
C TRP A 313 -16.16 -8.52 13.18
N PHE A 314 -17.13 -8.46 12.27
CA PHE A 314 -18.31 -7.64 12.46
C PHE A 314 -19.30 -8.24 13.48
N ASP A 315 -19.44 -9.56 13.55
CA ASP A 315 -20.29 -10.20 14.56
C ASP A 315 -19.74 -9.88 15.97
N HIS A 316 -18.41 -9.88 16.12
CA HIS A 316 -17.77 -9.51 17.38
C HIS A 316 -18.07 -8.06 17.79
N TRP A 317 -17.83 -7.08 16.90
CA TRP A 317 -17.90 -5.65 17.26
C TRP A 317 -19.29 -5.02 17.10
N LEU A 318 -20.14 -5.54 16.21
CA LEU A 318 -21.45 -4.96 15.90
C LEU A 318 -22.62 -5.76 16.48
N LYS A 319 -22.41 -7.01 16.91
CA LYS A 319 -23.43 -7.85 17.54
C LYS A 319 -23.06 -8.32 18.95
N ASP A 320 -21.90 -7.90 19.47
CA ASP A 320 -21.35 -8.35 20.77
C ASP A 320 -21.16 -9.87 20.86
N GLU A 321 -20.97 -10.56 19.73
CA GLU A 321 -20.76 -12.00 19.70
C GLU A 321 -19.31 -12.33 20.06
N ARG A 322 -19.04 -12.52 21.36
CA ARG A 322 -17.69 -12.82 21.87
C ARG A 322 -17.04 -14.05 21.22
N ALA A 323 -17.82 -15.08 20.90
CA ALA A 323 -17.33 -16.28 20.23
C ALA A 323 -16.84 -16.03 18.80
N ALA A 324 -17.25 -14.92 18.18
CA ALA A 324 -16.82 -14.54 16.83
C ALA A 324 -15.44 -13.87 16.81
N ALA A 325 -14.91 -13.43 17.96
CA ALA A 325 -13.63 -12.74 18.08
C ALA A 325 -12.52 -13.44 17.27
N VAL A 326 -11.79 -12.67 16.45
CA VAL A 326 -10.61 -13.20 15.74
C VAL A 326 -9.47 -13.25 16.76
N SER A 327 -9.33 -14.41 17.40
CA SER A 327 -8.34 -14.68 18.44
C SER A 327 -7.00 -15.09 17.86
N GLY A 328 -5.91 -14.81 18.58
CA GLY A 328 -4.56 -15.19 18.21
C GLY A 328 -3.62 -13.99 18.21
N SER A 329 -2.53 -14.09 17.46
CA SER A 329 -1.60 -12.97 17.32
C SER A 329 -2.22 -11.85 16.47
N PRO A 330 -2.13 -10.58 16.90
CA PRO A 330 -2.73 -9.46 16.18
C PRO A 330 -2.09 -9.22 14.81
N PHE A 331 -0.84 -9.65 14.58
CA PHE A 331 -0.23 -9.66 13.26
C PHE A 331 -0.01 -11.11 12.80
N THR A 332 -0.68 -11.50 11.72
CA THR A 332 -0.61 -12.83 11.12
C THR A 332 -0.25 -12.72 9.64
N PHE A 333 0.66 -13.54 9.13
CA PHE A 333 1.07 -13.44 7.73
C PHE A 333 1.46 -14.76 7.07
N GLN A 334 1.28 -14.83 5.76
CA GLN A 334 1.94 -15.83 4.92
C GLN A 334 3.16 -15.20 4.25
N ALA A 335 4.30 -15.85 4.32
CA ALA A 335 5.51 -15.43 3.63
C ALA A 335 5.48 -15.82 2.14
N ILE A 336 6.12 -15.02 1.29
CA ILE A 336 6.42 -15.42 -0.09
C ILE A 336 7.22 -16.73 -0.05
N GLY A 337 6.84 -17.69 -0.89
CA GLY A 337 7.47 -19.02 -0.92
C GLY A 337 6.91 -20.04 0.09
N SER A 338 5.93 -19.67 0.93
CA SER A 338 5.31 -20.57 1.91
C SER A 338 3.79 -20.50 1.88
N SER A 339 3.13 -21.64 2.19
CA SER A 339 1.69 -21.69 2.50
C SER A 339 1.39 -21.66 4.00
N GLN A 340 2.44 -21.68 4.83
CA GLN A 340 2.34 -21.62 6.28
C GLN A 340 1.96 -20.21 6.75
N TRP A 341 1.17 -20.15 7.81
CA TRP A 341 0.88 -18.91 8.52
C TRP A 341 1.91 -18.71 9.63
N PHE A 342 2.38 -17.48 9.75
CA PHE A 342 3.28 -17.02 10.79
C PHE A 342 2.56 -15.95 11.62
N HIS A 343 3.02 -15.75 12.85
CA HIS A 343 2.40 -14.94 13.86
C HIS A 343 3.44 -14.05 14.54
N ALA A 344 3.19 -12.74 14.51
CA ALA A 344 4.02 -11.74 15.17
C ALA A 344 3.13 -10.81 16.01
N ARG A 345 3.72 -10.13 16.98
CA ARG A 345 3.01 -9.22 17.89
C ARG A 345 3.28 -7.75 17.54
N ASP A 346 4.45 -7.50 16.99
CA ASP A 346 5.03 -6.17 16.80
C ASP A 346 5.55 -5.98 15.38
N TYR A 347 5.77 -4.70 15.03
CA TYR A 347 6.41 -4.30 13.80
C TYR A 347 7.35 -3.11 14.07
N PRO A 348 8.66 -3.21 13.76
CA PRO A 348 9.39 -4.37 13.19
C PRO A 348 9.26 -5.64 14.05
N VAL A 349 9.31 -6.81 13.42
CA VAL A 349 9.17 -8.11 14.12
C VAL A 349 10.40 -8.37 14.99
N ALA A 350 10.20 -8.51 16.30
CA ALA A 350 11.26 -8.64 17.31
C ALA A 350 12.15 -9.87 17.09
N GLU A 351 11.59 -10.98 16.63
CA GLU A 351 12.31 -12.21 16.32
C GLU A 351 13.20 -12.09 15.07
N ALA A 352 13.02 -11.04 14.26
CA ALA A 352 13.79 -10.82 13.04
C ALA A 352 14.98 -9.88 13.29
N GLU A 353 16.18 -10.46 13.42
CA GLU A 353 17.42 -9.71 13.64
C GLU A 353 17.80 -8.89 12.40
N PRO A 354 17.93 -7.55 12.49
CA PRO A 354 18.40 -6.72 11.39
C PRO A 354 19.87 -7.03 11.06
N THR A 355 20.09 -7.96 10.14
CA THR A 355 21.43 -8.48 9.88
C THR A 355 22.11 -7.74 8.76
N ARG A 356 23.33 -7.29 9.03
CA ARG A 356 24.14 -6.52 8.07
C ARG A 356 24.86 -7.43 7.08
N PHE A 357 24.82 -7.04 5.82
CA PHE A 357 25.62 -7.62 4.75
C PHE A 357 26.32 -6.50 3.96
N TYR A 358 27.64 -6.57 3.87
CA TYR A 358 28.46 -5.61 3.14
C TYR A 358 28.55 -6.01 1.66
N LEU A 359 28.59 -5.01 0.79
CA LEU A 359 28.80 -5.21 -0.64
C LEU A 359 30.30 -5.40 -0.89
N SER A 360 30.66 -6.49 -1.56
CA SER A 360 32.05 -6.84 -1.87
C SER A 360 32.37 -6.71 -3.37
N PRO A 361 33.63 -6.42 -3.76
CA PRO A 361 34.02 -6.19 -5.16
C PRO A 361 33.86 -7.39 -6.10
N ASP A 362 33.85 -8.58 -5.53
CA ASP A 362 33.65 -9.86 -6.20
C ASP A 362 32.16 -10.19 -6.44
N GLY A 363 31.23 -9.31 -6.04
CA GLY A 363 29.79 -9.53 -6.21
C GLY A 363 29.18 -10.40 -5.11
N HIS A 364 29.81 -10.47 -3.95
CA HIS A 364 29.28 -11.14 -2.77
C HIS A 364 28.63 -10.16 -1.77
N LEU A 365 27.70 -10.68 -0.98
CA LEU A 365 27.17 -10.08 0.24
C LEU A 365 27.79 -10.79 1.45
N THR A 366 28.66 -10.10 2.19
CA THR A 366 29.45 -10.71 3.29
C THR A 366 29.07 -10.16 4.66
N ARG A 367 29.26 -10.94 5.72
CA ARG A 367 29.00 -10.51 7.11
C ARG A 367 30.02 -9.50 7.63
N GLU A 368 31.23 -9.53 7.09
CA GLU A 368 32.31 -8.63 7.44
C GLU A 368 32.66 -7.73 6.24
N ALA A 369 33.04 -6.50 6.53
CA ALA A 369 33.50 -5.56 5.51
C ALA A 369 34.93 -5.89 5.08
N GLY A 370 35.20 -5.84 3.79
CA GLY A 370 36.57 -5.92 3.28
C GLY A 370 37.43 -4.77 3.81
N GLN A 371 38.71 -5.02 4.11
CA GLN A 371 39.61 -4.00 4.63
C GLN A 371 40.04 -2.99 3.57
N GLU A 372 40.19 -3.45 2.32
CA GLU A 372 40.57 -2.60 1.20
C GLU A 372 39.37 -1.83 0.68
N GLU A 373 39.54 -0.52 0.48
CA GLU A 373 38.55 0.32 -0.18
C GLU A 373 38.61 0.11 -1.70
N CYS A 374 37.47 -0.21 -2.29
CA CYS A 374 37.29 -0.35 -3.73
C CYS A 374 36.06 0.42 -4.16
N ALA A 375 36.05 0.91 -5.41
CA ALA A 375 34.89 1.55 -6.01
C ALA A 375 34.50 0.83 -7.29
N VAL A 376 33.22 0.50 -7.42
CA VAL A 376 32.66 -0.14 -8.62
C VAL A 376 31.74 0.83 -9.33
N THR A 377 31.92 0.95 -10.64
CA THR A 377 31.16 1.90 -11.47
C THR A 377 29.78 1.36 -11.87
N LEU A 378 28.73 2.12 -11.58
CA LEU A 378 27.39 1.96 -12.14
C LEU A 378 27.07 3.14 -13.06
N ASN A 379 26.84 2.87 -14.34
CA ASN A 379 26.50 3.91 -15.32
C ASN A 379 24.99 4.11 -15.41
N TYR A 380 24.56 5.37 -15.42
CA TYR A 380 23.15 5.74 -15.54
C TYR A 380 22.58 5.28 -16.87
N LYS A 381 21.48 4.52 -16.78
CA LYS A 381 20.64 4.14 -17.92
C LYS A 381 19.23 4.64 -17.69
N SER A 382 18.76 5.48 -18.60
CA SER A 382 17.40 6.04 -18.58
C SER A 382 16.30 5.03 -18.93
N ARG A 383 16.67 3.89 -19.53
CA ARG A 383 15.75 2.82 -19.93
C ARG A 383 16.35 1.47 -19.59
N GLY A 384 15.59 0.68 -18.83
CA GLY A 384 15.83 -0.74 -18.59
C GLY A 384 14.93 -1.63 -19.44
N PRO A 385 15.06 -2.96 -19.31
CA PRO A 385 14.10 -3.89 -19.89
C PRO A 385 12.73 -3.75 -19.18
N MET A 386 11.64 -3.94 -19.94
CA MET A 386 10.29 -4.05 -19.37
C MET A 386 10.14 -5.44 -18.74
N ALA A 387 10.63 -5.60 -17.52
CA ALA A 387 10.71 -6.86 -16.79
C ALA A 387 10.62 -6.63 -15.28
N GLY A 388 10.47 -7.72 -14.54
CA GLY A 388 10.45 -7.74 -13.08
C GLY A 388 9.09 -7.46 -12.46
N ARG A 389 9.01 -7.72 -11.15
CA ARG A 389 7.78 -7.66 -10.35
C ARG A 389 7.03 -6.33 -10.47
N SER A 390 7.74 -5.21 -10.64
CA SER A 390 7.14 -3.88 -10.77
C SER A 390 6.08 -3.80 -11.87
N MET A 391 6.23 -4.57 -12.96
CA MET A 391 5.24 -4.66 -14.04
C MET A 391 3.89 -5.23 -13.58
N GLU A 392 3.90 -6.15 -12.62
CA GLU A 392 2.68 -6.68 -12.00
C GLU A 392 2.19 -5.76 -10.88
N GLN A 393 3.08 -5.38 -9.95
CA GLN A 393 2.76 -4.55 -8.78
C GLN A 393 2.05 -3.24 -9.18
N TRP A 394 2.61 -2.50 -10.13
CA TRP A 394 2.07 -1.20 -10.57
C TRP A 394 0.93 -1.32 -11.58
N SER A 395 0.67 -2.53 -12.08
CA SER A 395 -0.60 -2.87 -12.75
C SER A 395 -1.69 -3.31 -11.76
N LEU A 396 -1.41 -3.27 -10.45
CA LEU A 396 -2.29 -3.76 -9.39
C LEU A 396 -2.61 -5.26 -9.52
N GLY A 397 -1.72 -6.04 -10.15
CA GLY A 397 -1.91 -7.47 -10.45
C GLY A 397 -2.89 -7.76 -11.59
N MET A 398 -3.38 -6.73 -12.30
CA MET A 398 -4.38 -6.89 -13.36
C MET A 398 -3.85 -7.70 -14.56
N ASN A 399 -2.55 -7.62 -14.86
CA ASN A 399 -1.94 -8.40 -15.94
C ASN A 399 -2.04 -9.91 -15.65
N SER A 400 -1.57 -10.36 -14.49
CA SER A 400 -1.71 -11.76 -14.04
C SER A 400 -3.17 -12.19 -13.88
N PHE A 401 -4.03 -11.34 -13.32
CA PHE A 401 -5.46 -11.65 -13.17
C PHE A 401 -6.13 -11.95 -14.52
N MET A 402 -5.98 -11.04 -15.49
CA MET A 402 -6.59 -11.19 -16.82
C MET A 402 -6.00 -12.36 -17.61
N ALA A 403 -4.72 -12.66 -17.43
CA ALA A 403 -4.11 -13.84 -18.04
C ALA A 403 -4.68 -15.14 -17.47
N THR A 404 -4.82 -15.21 -16.14
CA THR A 404 -5.34 -16.39 -15.44
C THR A 404 -6.79 -16.68 -15.85
N GLN A 405 -7.62 -15.64 -15.98
CA GLN A 405 -8.99 -15.77 -16.50
C GLN A 405 -9.06 -16.34 -17.93
N ARG A 406 -7.99 -16.22 -18.71
CA ARG A 406 -7.86 -16.76 -20.07
C ARG A 406 -7.09 -18.10 -20.12
N GLY A 407 -6.82 -18.72 -18.97
CA GLY A 407 -6.02 -19.95 -18.88
C GLY A 407 -4.52 -19.77 -19.14
N ALA A 408 -4.04 -18.53 -19.23
CA ALA A 408 -2.63 -18.20 -19.41
C ALA A 408 -1.97 -17.83 -18.07
N ARG A 409 -0.64 -17.88 -18.01
CA ARG A 409 0.16 -17.41 -16.87
C ARG A 409 1.14 -16.35 -17.35
N ILE A 410 0.90 -15.09 -16.98
CA ILE A 410 1.91 -14.01 -17.07
C ILE A 410 2.61 -13.95 -15.73
N ARG A 411 3.94 -13.92 -15.76
CA ARG A 411 4.77 -14.04 -14.57
C ARG A 411 6.04 -13.18 -14.70
N TYR A 412 5.87 -11.87 -14.58
CA TYR A 412 7.02 -10.96 -14.47
C TYR A 412 7.76 -11.10 -13.14
N ASP A 413 7.16 -11.82 -12.19
CA ASP A 413 7.63 -12.11 -10.84
C ASP A 413 8.36 -13.46 -10.69
N LEU A 414 8.65 -14.16 -11.79
CA LEU A 414 9.38 -15.43 -11.73
C LEU A 414 10.88 -15.33 -11.92
N ASP A 415 11.37 -14.31 -12.64
CA ASP A 415 12.77 -14.26 -13.03
C ASP A 415 13.25 -12.84 -13.38
N ASN A 416 14.13 -12.32 -12.54
CA ASN A 416 14.74 -11.00 -12.64
C ASN A 416 16.07 -10.98 -13.41
N ARG A 417 16.56 -12.11 -13.96
CA ARG A 417 17.84 -12.13 -14.72
C ARG A 417 17.88 -11.15 -15.89
N ARG A 418 16.74 -10.74 -16.43
CA ARG A 418 16.67 -9.67 -17.44
C ARG A 418 17.03 -8.30 -16.86
N LEU A 419 16.54 -7.97 -15.66
CA LEU A 419 16.84 -6.71 -14.97
C LEU A 419 18.31 -6.59 -14.56
N GLN A 420 18.98 -7.72 -14.33
CA GLN A 420 20.39 -7.78 -13.91
C GLN A 420 21.38 -7.35 -15.01
N ARG A 421 20.92 -7.18 -16.27
CA ARG A 421 21.81 -6.86 -17.41
C ARG A 421 22.40 -5.46 -17.32
N GLY A 422 23.66 -5.40 -16.92
CA GLY A 422 24.39 -4.14 -16.72
C GLY A 422 23.93 -3.39 -15.48
N ALA A 423 23.40 -4.12 -14.49
CA ALA A 423 23.29 -3.74 -13.10
C ALA A 423 24.49 -4.33 -12.32
N LEU A 424 24.69 -3.89 -11.09
CA LEU A 424 25.59 -4.56 -10.13
C LEU A 424 24.79 -5.61 -9.37
N THR A 425 25.35 -6.79 -9.15
CA THR A 425 24.69 -7.87 -8.41
C THR A 425 25.56 -8.35 -7.28
N TYR A 426 24.97 -8.47 -6.09
CA TYR A 426 25.63 -8.97 -4.87
C TYR A 426 24.83 -10.14 -4.32
N THR A 427 25.47 -11.28 -4.07
CA THR A 427 24.78 -12.51 -3.65
C THR A 427 25.36 -13.02 -2.33
N THR A 428 24.52 -13.45 -1.39
CA THR A 428 24.97 -14.09 -0.15
C THR A 428 25.58 -15.46 -0.45
N GLU A 429 26.28 -16.06 0.53
CA GLU A 429 26.42 -17.51 0.55
C GLU A 429 25.04 -18.19 0.61
N PRO A 430 24.92 -19.44 0.13
CA PRO A 430 23.69 -20.22 0.30
C PRO A 430 23.31 -20.37 1.76
N PHE A 431 22.02 -20.25 2.05
CA PHE A 431 21.50 -20.47 3.39
C PHE A 431 21.57 -21.96 3.75
N THR A 432 22.18 -22.28 4.89
CA THR A 432 22.34 -23.68 5.34
C THR A 432 21.07 -24.25 5.97
N SER A 433 20.15 -23.38 6.40
CA SER A 433 18.86 -23.70 7.00
C SER A 433 17.80 -22.72 6.48
N PRO A 434 16.50 -23.06 6.58
CA PRO A 434 15.45 -22.12 6.21
C PRO A 434 15.59 -20.82 7.01
N ALA A 435 15.39 -19.68 6.36
CA ALA A 435 15.42 -18.37 7.00
C ALA A 435 14.23 -17.53 6.56
N LEU A 436 13.62 -16.81 7.50
CA LEU A 436 12.53 -15.90 7.20
C LEU A 436 13.08 -14.47 7.10
N VAL A 437 12.93 -13.84 5.93
CA VAL A 437 13.14 -12.40 5.78
C VAL A 437 11.82 -11.72 6.13
N VAL A 438 11.74 -10.96 7.23
CA VAL A 438 10.50 -10.27 7.61
C VAL A 438 10.76 -8.93 8.29
N GLY A 439 10.32 -7.82 7.67
CA GLY A 439 10.47 -6.48 8.25
C GLY A 439 11.02 -5.41 7.29
N PRO A 440 11.47 -4.26 7.83
CA PRO A 440 12.07 -3.19 7.03
C PRO A 440 13.46 -3.59 6.51
N ILE A 441 13.77 -3.17 5.27
CA ILE A 441 15.05 -3.43 4.60
C ILE A 441 15.64 -2.09 4.15
N THR A 442 16.90 -1.85 4.47
CA THR A 442 17.60 -0.61 4.11
C THR A 442 18.93 -0.91 3.45
N LEU A 443 19.18 -0.30 2.29
CA LEU A 443 20.47 -0.32 1.62
C LEU A 443 21.19 1.02 1.84
N THR A 444 22.31 0.99 2.55
CA THR A 444 23.20 2.14 2.74
C THR A 444 24.30 2.10 1.69
N LEU A 445 24.34 3.11 0.81
CA LEU A 445 25.38 3.29 -0.19
C LEU A 445 26.28 4.47 0.17
N HIS A 446 27.58 4.29 0.08
CA HIS A 446 28.54 5.38 -0.01
C HIS A 446 28.99 5.47 -1.46
N ALA A 447 28.71 6.59 -2.12
CA ALA A 447 29.01 6.72 -3.54
C ALA A 447 29.32 8.15 -3.97
N ALA A 448 30.24 8.29 -4.92
CA ALA A 448 30.49 9.53 -5.64
C ALA A 448 29.83 9.47 -7.03
N ALA A 449 29.38 10.61 -7.54
CA ALA A 449 28.81 10.72 -8.89
C ALA A 449 29.47 11.85 -9.68
N ASN A 450 29.46 11.79 -11.01
CA ASN A 450 29.90 12.89 -11.87
C ASN A 450 28.79 13.91 -12.19
N THR A 451 27.57 13.68 -11.69
CA THR A 451 26.36 14.46 -11.96
C THR A 451 25.82 15.10 -10.69
N THR A 452 24.93 16.09 -10.84
CA THR A 452 24.25 16.75 -9.71
C THR A 452 23.03 15.99 -9.19
N GLU A 453 22.83 14.77 -9.67
CA GLU A 453 21.77 13.87 -9.27
C GLU A 453 22.24 12.43 -9.44
N THR A 454 21.69 11.52 -8.64
CA THR A 454 21.82 10.07 -8.82
C THR A 454 20.45 9.41 -8.81
N LEU A 455 20.36 8.21 -9.38
CA LEU A 455 19.18 7.36 -9.27
C LEU A 455 19.64 5.97 -8.88
N TRP A 456 19.26 5.56 -7.67
CA TRP A 456 19.47 4.23 -7.14
C TRP A 456 18.15 3.46 -7.23
N VAL A 457 18.20 2.26 -7.80
CA VAL A 457 17.09 1.30 -7.78
C VAL A 457 17.65 -0.04 -7.33
N ALA A 458 17.12 -0.57 -6.23
CA ALA A 458 17.58 -1.80 -5.61
C ALA A 458 16.47 -2.85 -5.66
N HIS A 459 16.78 -4.05 -6.15
CA HIS A 459 15.89 -5.20 -6.10
C HIS A 459 16.49 -6.27 -5.19
N LEU A 460 15.66 -6.88 -4.35
CA LEU A 460 16.04 -8.05 -3.56
C LEU A 460 15.31 -9.28 -4.12
N ASP A 461 16.08 -10.31 -4.45
CA ASP A 461 15.60 -11.55 -5.05
C ASP A 461 16.00 -12.77 -4.21
N ASP A 462 15.18 -13.82 -4.26
CA ASP A 462 15.50 -15.19 -3.85
C ASP A 462 16.08 -15.96 -5.05
N VAL A 463 17.31 -16.46 -4.93
CA VAL A 463 18.00 -17.21 -5.97
C VAL A 463 18.02 -18.68 -5.61
N ALA A 464 17.32 -19.49 -6.41
CA ALA A 464 17.30 -20.93 -6.25
C ALA A 464 18.59 -21.60 -6.79
N PRO A 465 18.89 -22.85 -6.39
CA PRO A 465 20.03 -23.62 -6.89
C PRO A 465 20.06 -23.80 -8.42
N ASP A 466 18.89 -23.73 -9.08
CA ASP A 466 18.78 -23.76 -10.55
C ASP A 466 19.15 -22.43 -11.24
N GLY A 467 19.48 -21.40 -10.44
CA GLY A 467 19.83 -20.05 -10.90
C GLY A 467 18.63 -19.15 -11.21
N ALA A 468 17.39 -19.58 -10.93
CA ALA A 468 16.23 -18.72 -11.05
C ALA A 468 16.26 -17.62 -9.98
N SER A 469 16.16 -16.35 -10.41
CA SER A 469 16.21 -15.18 -9.54
C SER A 469 14.81 -14.60 -9.34
N ARG A 470 14.12 -15.00 -8.29
CA ARG A 470 12.72 -14.65 -8.05
C ARG A 470 12.62 -13.33 -7.26
N PRO A 471 12.00 -12.27 -7.79
CA PRO A 471 11.84 -11.01 -7.06
C PRO A 471 11.06 -11.15 -5.76
N LEU A 472 11.62 -10.61 -4.68
CA LEU A 472 10.93 -10.45 -3.40
C LEU A 472 10.38 -9.04 -3.27
N THR A 473 11.23 -8.02 -3.37
CA THR A 473 10.85 -6.60 -3.19
C THR A 473 11.84 -5.65 -3.88
N GLN A 474 11.53 -4.35 -3.87
CA GLN A 474 12.38 -3.32 -4.45
C GLN A 474 12.29 -1.98 -3.71
N GLY A 475 13.26 -1.12 -3.98
CA GLY A 475 13.37 0.24 -3.47
C GLY A 475 14.04 1.16 -4.48
N ALA A 476 13.86 2.47 -4.33
CA ALA A 476 14.53 3.46 -5.14
C ALA A 476 14.78 4.75 -4.38
N LEU A 477 15.76 5.54 -4.82
CA LEU A 477 16.09 6.86 -4.27
C LEU A 477 16.72 7.76 -5.33
N LEU A 478 16.19 8.98 -5.49
CA LEU A 478 16.93 10.09 -6.09
C LEU A 478 17.93 10.64 -5.09
N GLY A 479 19.17 10.82 -5.51
CA GLY A 479 20.23 11.35 -4.66
C GLY A 479 19.88 12.70 -4.03
N SER A 480 19.12 13.54 -4.74
CA SER A 480 18.67 14.83 -4.23
C SER A 480 17.62 14.75 -3.12
N HIS A 481 16.97 13.59 -2.96
CA HIS A 481 16.00 13.32 -1.90
C HIS A 481 16.63 12.65 -0.66
N ARG A 482 17.97 12.49 -0.61
CA ARG A 482 18.67 11.71 0.43
C ARG A 482 18.47 12.21 1.87
N ALA A 483 18.11 13.49 2.08
CA ALA A 483 17.98 14.07 3.42
C ALA A 483 16.91 13.32 4.25
N LEU A 484 17.31 12.84 5.42
CA LEU A 484 16.46 12.09 6.35
C LEU A 484 15.79 13.02 7.36
N ASP A 485 14.55 12.74 7.67
CA ASP A 485 13.83 13.24 8.84
C ASP A 485 14.24 12.39 10.05
N PRO A 486 14.98 12.95 11.03
CA PRO A 486 15.45 12.21 12.18
C PRO A 486 14.32 11.77 13.14
N GLU A 487 13.16 12.44 13.12
CA GLU A 487 12.05 12.10 14.01
C GLU A 487 11.20 10.94 13.47
N ARG A 488 11.20 10.75 12.14
CA ARG A 488 10.41 9.72 11.45
C ARG A 488 11.25 8.53 10.95
N THR A 489 12.57 8.66 10.96
CA THR A 489 13.51 7.58 10.64
C THR A 489 13.64 6.63 11.82
N TRP A 490 13.60 5.32 11.55
CA TRP A 490 13.83 4.30 12.58
C TRP A 490 15.30 3.95 12.63
N TYR A 491 15.85 3.89 13.84
CA TYR A 491 17.25 3.61 14.10
C TYR A 491 17.43 2.38 14.98
N LEU A 492 18.50 1.63 14.73
CA LEU A 492 19.05 0.69 15.70
C LEU A 492 19.74 1.45 16.85
N PRO A 493 19.98 0.81 18.00
CA PRO A 493 20.65 1.46 19.14
C PRO A 493 22.03 2.06 18.82
N ASP A 494 22.73 1.53 17.81
CA ASP A 494 24.03 2.03 17.34
C ASP A 494 23.94 3.23 16.38
N GLY A 495 22.73 3.73 16.11
CA GLY A 495 22.46 4.84 15.18
C GLY A 495 22.36 4.41 13.71
N THR A 496 22.43 3.11 13.40
CA THR A 496 22.20 2.61 12.04
C THR A 496 20.75 2.83 11.63
N VAL A 497 20.54 3.28 10.40
CA VAL A 497 19.19 3.49 9.85
C VAL A 497 18.55 2.13 9.57
N LEU A 498 17.54 1.78 10.36
CA LEU A 498 16.73 0.56 10.18
C LEU A 498 15.67 0.77 9.08
N ARG A 499 14.99 1.92 9.10
CA ARG A 499 14.01 2.33 8.07
C ARG A 499 14.13 3.83 7.82
N PRO A 500 14.65 4.27 6.66
CA PRO A 500 14.76 5.70 6.37
C PRO A 500 13.38 6.35 6.26
N HIS A 501 13.29 7.62 6.65
CA HIS A 501 12.22 8.51 6.26
C HIS A 501 12.84 9.76 5.63
N HIS A 502 12.82 9.85 4.30
CA HIS A 502 13.33 11.04 3.62
C HIS A 502 12.31 12.17 3.68
N PHE A 503 12.75 13.40 3.90
CA PHE A 503 11.85 14.57 3.84
C PHE A 503 11.12 14.66 2.50
N SER A 504 11.85 14.50 1.40
CA SER A 504 11.32 14.60 0.03
C SER A 504 10.55 15.88 -0.31
N THR A 505 10.67 16.94 0.50
CA THR A 505 10.17 18.28 0.21
C THR A 505 11.10 19.01 -0.74
N ARG A 506 10.61 20.04 -1.42
CA ARG A 506 11.46 20.86 -2.30
C ARG A 506 12.56 21.56 -1.51
N ALA A 507 12.24 22.05 -0.32
CA ALA A 507 13.18 22.76 0.55
C ALA A 507 14.31 21.86 1.09
N ALA A 508 14.02 20.59 1.35
CA ALA A 508 15.02 19.63 1.82
C ALA A 508 15.82 18.99 0.69
N SER A 509 15.43 19.20 -0.58
CA SER A 509 16.13 18.64 -1.73
C SER A 509 17.50 19.29 -1.91
N GLN A 510 18.54 18.47 -1.99
CA GLN A 510 19.92 18.93 -2.07
C GLN A 510 20.58 18.33 -3.31
N PRO A 511 21.10 19.11 -4.27
CA PRO A 511 21.86 18.56 -5.38
C PRO A 511 22.98 17.62 -4.89
N VAL A 512 23.28 16.57 -5.65
CA VAL A 512 24.47 15.77 -5.42
C VAL A 512 25.69 16.62 -5.80
N VAL A 513 26.76 16.56 -5.02
CA VAL A 513 28.01 17.29 -5.33
C VAL A 513 28.89 16.38 -6.18
N PRO A 514 29.20 16.73 -7.44
CA PRO A 514 30.02 15.88 -8.29
C PRO A 514 31.41 15.61 -7.70
N GLY A 515 31.80 14.35 -7.65
CA GLY A 515 33.09 13.88 -7.12
C GLY A 515 33.13 13.68 -5.60
N GLU A 516 32.11 14.11 -4.86
CA GLU A 516 32.04 13.93 -3.40
C GLU A 516 31.39 12.60 -3.03
N VAL A 517 32.02 11.85 -2.13
CA VAL A 517 31.44 10.62 -1.56
C VAL A 517 30.27 10.98 -0.67
N THR A 518 29.08 10.58 -1.07
CA THR A 518 27.82 10.89 -0.38
C THR A 518 27.19 9.59 0.13
N ARG A 519 26.58 9.64 1.32
CA ARG A 519 25.76 8.55 1.87
C ARG A 519 24.32 8.62 1.33
N TYR A 520 23.78 7.47 0.94
CA TYR A 520 22.41 7.28 0.50
C TYR A 520 21.79 6.10 1.24
N ASP A 521 20.73 6.34 2.02
CA ASP A 521 19.98 5.27 2.69
C ASP A 521 18.72 4.96 1.87
N VAL A 522 18.76 3.92 1.04
CA VAL A 522 17.66 3.53 0.15
C VAL A 522 16.69 2.63 0.90
N GLU A 523 15.42 3.07 1.04
CA GLU A 523 14.33 2.21 1.52
C GLU A 523 14.05 1.12 0.48
N ILE A 524 14.24 -0.15 0.86
CA ILE A 524 13.71 -1.29 0.11
C ILE A 524 12.42 -1.68 0.82
N PHE A 525 11.30 -1.62 0.11
CA PHE A 525 9.98 -1.79 0.74
C PHE A 525 9.90 -3.13 1.49
N PRO A 526 9.23 -3.16 2.66
CA PRO A 526 9.21 -4.34 3.52
C PRO A 526 8.55 -5.55 2.84
N THR A 527 8.95 -6.74 3.26
CA THR A 527 8.40 -8.01 2.77
C THR A 527 8.41 -9.06 3.87
N ALA A 528 7.70 -10.18 3.64
CA ALA A 528 7.94 -11.45 4.31
C ALA A 528 8.24 -12.54 3.26
N ALA A 529 9.36 -13.24 3.37
CA ALA A 529 9.74 -14.31 2.43
C ALA A 529 10.48 -15.44 3.16
N LEU A 530 10.09 -16.68 2.88
CA LEU A 530 10.79 -17.88 3.37
C LEU A 530 11.87 -18.26 2.36
N ILE A 531 13.13 -18.17 2.76
CA ILE A 531 14.29 -18.57 1.99
C ILE A 531 14.60 -20.02 2.34
N ALA A 532 14.54 -20.90 1.34
CA ALA A 532 14.80 -22.32 1.51
C ALA A 532 16.31 -22.60 1.72
N PRO A 533 16.69 -23.76 2.27
CA PRO A 533 18.07 -24.21 2.25
C PRO A 533 18.63 -24.23 0.82
N ASP A 534 19.93 -23.98 0.69
CA ASP A 534 20.67 -23.87 -0.57
C ASP A 534 20.28 -22.71 -1.49
N HIS A 535 19.24 -21.93 -1.13
CA HIS A 535 18.93 -20.68 -1.80
C HIS A 535 19.85 -19.54 -1.32
N GLN A 536 19.92 -18.47 -2.10
CA GLN A 536 20.70 -17.27 -1.79
C GLN A 536 19.83 -16.02 -1.87
N LEU A 537 20.19 -14.96 -1.14
CA LEU A 537 19.64 -13.64 -1.38
C LEU A 537 20.52 -12.88 -2.35
N ARG A 538 19.90 -12.21 -3.35
CA ARG A 538 20.59 -11.36 -4.31
C ARG A 538 20.07 -9.93 -4.28
N LEU A 539 20.98 -8.99 -4.03
CA LEU A 539 20.77 -7.57 -4.28
C LEU A 539 21.17 -7.25 -5.72
N THR A 540 20.24 -6.68 -6.50
CA THR A 540 20.53 -6.09 -7.81
C THR A 540 20.42 -4.57 -7.71
N LEU A 541 21.55 -3.86 -7.89
CA LEU A 541 21.63 -2.40 -7.87
C LEU A 541 21.72 -1.85 -9.30
N THR A 542 20.74 -1.03 -9.67
CA THR A 542 20.59 -0.45 -11.01
C THR A 542 20.13 1.01 -10.92
N THR A 543 19.84 1.62 -12.07
CA THR A 543 19.34 3.00 -12.19
C THR A 543 18.01 3.08 -12.94
N TYR A 544 17.28 1.97 -13.03
CA TYR A 544 16.02 1.89 -13.77
C TYR A 544 15.01 0.96 -13.12
N ASP A 545 13.74 1.33 -13.23
CA ASP A 545 12.58 0.43 -13.17
C ASP A 545 11.62 0.86 -14.28
N PHE A 546 12.01 0.58 -15.52
CA PHE A 546 11.28 1.08 -16.69
C PHE A 546 10.13 0.12 -17.03
N PRO A 547 8.91 0.63 -17.25
CA PRO A 547 8.52 2.04 -17.43
C PRO A 547 7.83 2.68 -16.21
N ASN A 548 7.97 2.10 -15.02
CA ASN A 548 7.20 2.47 -13.83
C ASN A 548 7.80 3.68 -13.11
N LEU A 549 9.09 3.63 -12.76
CA LEU A 549 9.82 4.75 -12.19
C LEU A 549 10.40 5.60 -13.31
N VAL A 550 9.88 6.83 -13.43
CA VAL A 550 10.31 7.78 -14.45
C VAL A 550 10.62 9.10 -13.76
N PRO A 551 11.91 9.49 -13.64
CA PRO A 551 12.27 10.76 -13.02
C PRO A 551 11.63 11.95 -13.74
N THR A 552 11.42 13.05 -13.02
CA THR A 552 10.85 14.31 -13.57
C THR A 552 11.72 14.87 -14.69
N LYS A 553 11.19 15.84 -15.47
CA LYS A 553 12.00 16.50 -16.52
C LYS A 553 13.30 17.12 -15.97
N PRO A 554 13.29 17.87 -14.85
CA PRO A 554 14.53 18.39 -14.26
C PRO A 554 15.49 17.27 -13.82
N ALA A 555 15.00 16.25 -13.10
CA ALA A 555 15.83 15.15 -12.63
C ALA A 555 16.50 14.38 -13.79
N ARG A 556 15.76 14.08 -14.88
CA ARG A 556 16.36 13.43 -16.06
C ARG A 556 17.47 14.25 -16.72
N LYS A 557 17.37 15.58 -16.68
CA LYS A 557 18.44 16.46 -17.19
C LYS A 557 19.67 16.37 -16.29
N ALA A 558 19.48 16.36 -14.97
CA ALA A 558 20.57 16.25 -13.99
C ALA A 558 21.25 14.87 -14.00
N LEU A 559 20.52 13.79 -14.32
CA LEU A 559 21.04 12.42 -14.42
C LEU A 559 21.83 12.12 -15.71
N ALA A 560 21.70 12.96 -16.74
CA ALA A 560 22.22 12.65 -18.07
C ALA A 560 23.75 12.49 -18.08
N GLY A 561 24.24 11.36 -18.58
CA GLY A 561 25.68 11.03 -18.56
C GLY A 561 26.21 10.58 -17.20
N GLY A 562 25.33 10.28 -16.24
CA GLY A 562 25.68 9.84 -14.90
C GLY A 562 26.56 8.58 -14.90
N SER A 563 27.61 8.63 -14.09
CA SER A 563 28.51 7.53 -13.76
C SER A 563 28.78 7.60 -12.26
N TYR A 564 28.39 6.55 -11.54
CA TYR A 564 28.40 6.51 -10.09
C TYR A 564 29.43 5.49 -9.59
N GLN A 565 30.32 5.93 -8.72
CA GLN A 565 31.33 5.10 -8.07
C GLN A 565 30.76 4.64 -6.74
N VAL A 566 30.38 3.37 -6.61
CA VAL A 566 29.86 2.78 -5.37
C VAL A 566 31.04 2.24 -4.57
N HIS A 567 31.27 2.78 -3.38
CA HIS A 567 32.37 2.41 -2.49
C HIS A 567 32.03 1.14 -1.71
N GLN A 568 33.01 0.26 -1.61
CA GLN A 568 32.95 -1.07 -1.03
C GLN A 568 34.20 -1.33 -0.18
N GLY A 569 34.02 -2.03 0.94
CA GLY A 569 35.08 -2.19 1.93
C GLY A 569 35.56 -0.86 2.53
N GLY A 570 36.71 -0.89 3.18
CA GLY A 570 37.33 0.28 3.80
C GLY A 570 36.54 0.84 4.99
N PRO A 571 36.77 2.12 5.35
CA PRO A 571 36.18 2.73 6.54
C PRO A 571 34.70 3.11 6.40
N THR A 572 34.18 3.21 5.17
CA THR A 572 32.77 3.59 4.89
C THR A 572 32.09 2.57 3.96
N PRO A 573 31.94 1.31 4.39
CA PRO A 573 31.47 0.25 3.52
C PRO A 573 29.97 0.35 3.25
N SER A 574 29.59 0.30 1.97
CA SER A 574 28.19 0.13 1.57
C SER A 574 27.66 -1.23 2.06
N HIS A 575 26.42 -1.26 2.56
CA HIS A 575 25.83 -2.45 3.14
C HIS A 575 24.30 -2.43 3.04
N ILE A 576 23.69 -3.61 3.11
CA ILE A 576 22.25 -3.81 3.25
C ILE A 576 21.95 -4.41 4.64
N LEU A 577 20.88 -3.93 5.27
CA LEU A 577 20.28 -4.55 6.45
C LEU A 577 19.09 -5.41 6.01
N ILE A 578 19.14 -6.69 6.33
CA ILE A 578 18.09 -7.68 6.02
C ILE A 578 17.59 -8.27 7.34
N PRO A 579 16.30 -8.15 7.69
CA PRO A 579 15.77 -8.68 8.95
C PRO A 579 15.53 -10.19 8.82
N LEU A 580 16.38 -10.99 9.47
CA LEU A 580 16.35 -12.46 9.41
C LEU A 580 15.82 -13.05 10.72
N ALA A 581 14.84 -13.94 10.63
CA ALA A 581 14.32 -14.74 11.73
C ALA A 581 14.46 -16.23 11.41
N ASP A 582 14.56 -17.04 12.47
CA ASP A 582 14.28 -18.47 12.38
C ASP A 582 12.77 -18.65 12.20
N PRO A 583 12.29 -19.29 11.10
CA PRO A 583 10.85 -19.46 10.87
C PRO A 583 10.12 -20.13 12.04
N ASP A 584 10.77 -21.04 12.78
CA ASP A 584 10.16 -21.81 13.88
C ASP A 584 9.81 -20.93 15.09
N THR A 585 10.39 -19.74 15.20
CA THR A 585 10.07 -18.78 16.27
C THR A 585 8.75 -18.04 16.07
N LEU A 586 8.18 -18.13 14.86
CA LEU A 586 7.00 -17.36 14.44
C LEU A 586 5.82 -18.25 13.98
N THR A 587 5.87 -19.56 14.18
CA THR A 587 4.83 -20.51 13.72
C THR A 587 3.74 -20.79 14.73
#